data_AF-A0A264W016-F1
#
_entry.id   AF-A0A264W016-F1
#
_cell.length_a   1.000
_cell.length_b   1.000
_cell.length_c   1.000
_cell.angle_alpha   90.00
_cell.angle_beta   90.00
_cell.angle_gamma   90.00
#
_symmetry.space_group_name_H-M   'P 1'
#
loop_
_entity.id
_entity.type
_entity.pdbx_description
1 polymer ?
#
loop_
_entity_poly.entity_id
_entity_poly.type
_entity_poly.pdbx_seq_one_letter_code
_entity_poly.pdbx_strand_id
1 'polypeptide(L)'
;NLGKELTDCSFRIYMCDEDGIQLTKNVFKHDGAWIFQPEYIGKNWSWRPYFLENIMRMRTMRKGFFSDLYSDIETGEMIRTFSYLMD
;
A
#
# COMPACT_ATOMS: atom_id res chain seq x y z
N ASN A 1 6.91 5.35 14.76
CA ASN A 1 6.05 5.94 13.70
C ASN A 1 6.45 5.23 12.42
N LEU A 2 5.57 4.38 11.88
CA LEU A 2 5.90 3.42 10.81
C LEU A 2 6.54 4.06 9.58
N GLY A 3 6.09 5.24 9.15
CA GLY A 3 6.72 5.95 8.02
C GLY A 3 8.16 6.36 8.29
N LYS A 4 8.50 6.73 9.53
CA LYS A 4 9.89 7.03 9.91
C LYS A 4 10.75 5.76 9.97
N GLU A 5 10.19 4.66 10.45
CA GLU A 5 10.90 3.37 10.56
C GLU A 5 11.17 2.74 9.19
N LEU A 6 10.30 2.99 8.21
CA LEU A 6 10.42 2.47 6.85
C LEU A 6 10.96 3.51 5.85
N THR A 7 11.61 4.58 6.34
CA THR A 7 11.99 5.73 5.49
C THR A 7 12.97 5.37 4.39
N ASP A 8 13.83 4.37 4.61
CA ASP A 8 14.88 3.99 3.67
C ASP A 8 14.40 2.97 2.61
N CYS A 9 13.21 2.40 2.80
CA CYS A 9 12.70 1.31 1.95
C CYS A 9 11.25 1.50 1.48
N SER A 10 10.65 2.67 1.72
CA SER A 10 9.27 2.95 1.31
C SER A 10 9.08 4.43 0.97
N PHE A 11 8.07 4.69 0.14
CA PHE A 11 7.69 6.05 -0.24
C PHE A 11 6.18 6.28 -0.16
N ARG A 12 5.35 5.23 -0.02
CA ARG A 12 3.91 5.36 0.23
C ARG A 12 3.44 4.24 1.13
N ILE A 13 2.69 4.57 2.19
CA ILE A 13 2.11 3.61 3.13
C ILE A 13 0.64 3.96 3.34
N TYR A 14 -0.22 2.96 3.28
CA TYR A 14 -1.66 3.07 3.55
C TYR A 14 -2.24 1.72 3.98
N MET A 15 -3.45 1.73 4.52
CA MET A 15 -4.18 0.54 4.96
C MET A 15 -5.56 0.48 4.32
N CYS A 16 -6.00 -0.73 3.97
CA CYS A 16 -7.33 -1.02 3.44
C CYS A 16 -8.04 -2.06 4.29
N ASP A 17 -9.36 -2.08 4.22
CA ASP A 17 -10.18 -3.21 4.67
C ASP A 17 -10.21 -4.34 3.64
N GLU A 18 -11.00 -5.38 3.93
CA GLU A 18 -11.15 -6.56 3.09
C GLU A 18 -11.87 -6.33 1.75
N ASP A 19 -12.66 -5.27 1.67
CA ASP A 19 -13.37 -4.85 0.45
C ASP A 19 -12.52 -3.89 -0.41
N GLY A 20 -11.33 -3.56 0.07
CA GLY A 20 -10.38 -2.68 -0.59
C GLY A 20 -10.63 -1.20 -0.38
N ILE A 21 -11.48 -0.82 0.57
CA ILE A 21 -11.66 0.58 0.98
C ILE A 21 -10.47 1.01 1.81
N GLN A 22 -9.84 2.10 1.39
CA GLN A 22 -8.72 2.68 2.11
C GLN A 22 -9.19 3.38 3.39
N LEU A 23 -8.72 2.91 4.54
CA LEU A 23 -9.12 3.37 5.87
C LEU A 23 -8.26 4.53 6.38
N THR A 24 -7.05 4.68 5.85
CA THR A 24 -6.07 5.68 6.30
C THR A 24 -5.73 6.66 5.21
N LYS A 25 -5.31 7.87 5.59
CA LYS A 25 -4.55 8.76 4.70
C LYS A 25 -3.31 8.04 4.16
N ASN A 26 -2.83 8.41 2.97
CA ASN A 26 -1.48 8.01 2.61
C ASN A 26 -0.48 8.72 3.52
N VAL A 27 0.58 8.02 3.86
CA VAL A 27 1.85 8.60 4.29
C VAL A 27 2.76 8.52 3.08
N PHE A 28 3.01 9.65 2.41
CA PHE A 28 3.71 9.73 1.13
C PHE A 28 5.02 10.51 1.29
N LYS A 29 6.12 9.96 0.79
CA LYS A 29 7.44 10.57 0.81
C LYS A 29 7.65 11.31 -0.50
N HIS A 30 7.75 12.62 -0.41
CA HIS A 30 8.00 13.51 -1.55
C HIS A 30 9.19 14.40 -1.21
N ASP A 31 10.19 14.46 -2.09
CA ASP A 31 11.41 15.26 -1.90
C ASP A 31 12.07 15.08 -0.53
N GLY A 32 12.10 13.84 -0.03
CA GLY A 32 12.70 13.48 1.25
C GLY A 32 11.84 13.80 2.48
N ALA A 33 10.69 14.44 2.31
CA ALA A 33 9.75 14.77 3.38
C ALA A 33 8.50 13.87 3.36
N TRP A 34 7.98 13.54 4.54
CA TRP A 34 6.74 12.79 4.68
C TRP A 34 5.53 13.73 4.72
N ILE A 35 4.59 13.53 3.82
CA ILE A 35 3.35 14.27 3.66
C ILE A 35 2.16 13.34 3.93
N PHE A 36 1.09 13.90 4.49
CA PHE A 36 -0.15 13.20 4.72
C PHE A 36 -1.19 13.58 3.68
N GLN A 37 -1.79 12.58 3.03
CA GLN A 37 -2.80 12.78 1.98
C GLN A 37 -4.15 12.19 2.43
N PRO A 38 -4.97 12.93 3.19
CA PRO A 38 -6.28 12.46 3.68
C PRO A 38 -7.31 12.23 2.56
N GLU A 39 -7.13 12.84 1.39
CA GLU A 39 -8.01 12.71 0.22
C GLU A 39 -8.09 11.29 -0.37
N TYR A 40 -7.27 10.36 0.12
CA TYR A 40 -7.31 8.95 -0.27
C TYR A 40 -8.22 8.08 0.61
N ILE A 41 -8.65 8.60 1.77
CA ILE A 41 -9.58 7.88 2.65
C ILE A 41 -10.90 7.64 1.90
N GLY A 42 -11.39 6.41 1.92
CA GLY A 42 -12.63 6.01 1.25
C GLY A 42 -12.48 5.64 -0.22
N LYS A 43 -11.29 5.78 -0.83
CA LYS A 43 -11.03 5.23 -2.17
C LYS A 43 -11.06 3.70 -2.14
N ASN A 44 -11.59 3.10 -3.20
CA ASN A 44 -11.65 1.64 -3.36
C ASN A 44 -10.56 1.15 -4.33
N TRP A 45 -9.83 0.11 -3.96
CA TRP A 45 -8.75 -0.50 -4.72
C TRP A 45 -9.03 -1.92 -5.25
N SER A 46 -10.21 -2.47 -4.98
CA SER A 46 -10.62 -3.81 -5.43
C SER A 46 -10.59 -4.01 -6.95
N TRP A 47 -10.69 -2.91 -7.71
CA TRP A 47 -10.57 -2.92 -9.17
C TRP A 47 -9.14 -3.15 -9.68
N ARG A 48 -8.11 -2.99 -8.82
CA ARG A 48 -6.72 -3.21 -9.23
C ARG A 48 -6.51 -4.71 -9.49
N PRO A 49 -5.79 -5.08 -10.57
CA PRO A 49 -5.37 -6.45 -10.77
C PRO A 49 -4.68 -7.01 -9.52
N TYR A 50 -4.98 -8.27 -9.21
CA TYR A 50 -4.44 -9.02 -8.07
C TYR A 50 -4.85 -8.53 -6.66
N PHE A 51 -5.64 -7.47 -6.50
CA PHE A 51 -5.96 -6.96 -5.16
C PHE A 51 -6.70 -7.98 -4.29
N LEU A 52 -7.83 -8.52 -4.77
CA LEU A 52 -8.59 -9.53 -4.04
C LEU A 52 -7.83 -10.85 -3.89
N GLU A 53 -7.09 -11.25 -4.93
CA GLU A 53 -6.22 -12.43 -4.88
C GLU A 53 -5.17 -12.29 -3.77
N ASN A 54 -4.56 -11.10 -3.64
CA ASN A 54 -3.56 -10.82 -2.62
C ASN A 54 -4.16 -10.89 -1.21
N ILE A 55 -5.39 -10.40 -1.00
CA ILE A 55 -6.09 -10.55 0.29
C ILE A 55 -6.27 -12.03 0.64
N MET A 56 -6.78 -12.84 -0.30
CA MET A 56 -6.98 -14.28 -0.09
C MET A 56 -5.66 -15.01 0.17
N ARG A 57 -4.60 -14.64 -0.55
CA ARG A 57 -3.25 -15.18 -0.37
C ARG A 57 -2.69 -14.83 1.01
N MET A 58 -2.81 -13.58 1.45
CA MET A 58 -2.36 -13.16 2.79
C MET A 58 -3.10 -13.92 3.90
N ARG A 59 -4.42 -14.10 3.78
CA ARG A 59 -5.24 -14.86 4.75
C ARG A 59 -4.82 -16.33 4.84
N THR A 60 -4.53 -16.94 3.69
CA THR A 60 -4.16 -18.36 3.61
C THR A 60 -2.74 -18.60 4.10
N MET A 61 -1.79 -17.74 3.71
CA MET A 61 -0.37 -17.92 4.02
C MET A 61 0.04 -17.35 5.39
N ARG A 62 -0.76 -16.43 5.96
CA ARG A 62 -0.43 -15.66 7.18
C ARG A 62 0.95 -15.01 7.14
N LYS A 63 1.35 -14.51 5.96
CA LYS A 63 2.65 -13.87 5.71
C LYS A 63 2.48 -12.74 4.72
N GLY A 64 3.27 -11.68 4.90
CA GLY A 64 3.38 -10.63 3.90
C GLY A 64 4.26 -11.05 2.72
N PHE A 65 4.05 -10.42 1.57
CA PHE A 65 4.81 -10.69 0.34
C PHE A 65 4.93 -9.44 -0.54
N PHE A 66 5.91 -9.45 -1.44
CA PHE A 66 6.06 -8.45 -2.48
C PHE A 66 5.26 -8.82 -3.73
N SER A 67 4.68 -7.82 -4.38
CA SER A 67 4.21 -7.92 -5.75
C SER A 67 5.36 -8.13 -6.74
N ASP A 68 5.01 -8.51 -7.96
CA ASP A 68 5.89 -8.31 -9.11
C ASP A 68 6.16 -6.82 -9.33
N LEU A 69 7.16 -6.52 -10.17
CA LEU A 69 7.51 -5.16 -10.55
C LEU A 69 6.40 -4.57 -11.44
N TYR A 70 5.89 -3.39 -11.09
CA TYR A 70 4.87 -2.69 -11.87
C TYR A 70 5.09 -1.17 -11.82
N SER A 71 4.52 -0.43 -12.78
CA SER A 71 4.61 1.03 -12.82
C SER A 71 3.57 1.66 -11.88
N ASP A 72 4.01 2.53 -10.98
CA ASP A 72 3.14 3.32 -10.11
C ASP A 72 2.23 4.24 -10.95
N ILE A 73 0.93 4.26 -10.66
CA ILE A 73 -0.06 5.02 -11.44
C ILE A 73 0.14 6.54 -11.33
N GLU A 74 0.70 7.02 -10.20
CA GLU A 74 0.88 8.45 -9.95
C GLU A 74 2.28 8.94 -10.33
N THR A 75 3.33 8.17 -10.01
CA THR A 75 4.71 8.60 -10.28
C THR A 75 5.27 8.07 -11.60
N GLY A 76 4.69 6.99 -12.14
CA GLY A 76 5.21 6.28 -13.31
C GLY A 76 6.43 5.40 -13.04
N GLU A 77 7.00 5.44 -11.85
CA GLU A 77 8.21 4.69 -11.49
C GLU A 77 7.93 3.19 -11.33
N MET A 78 8.94 2.36 -11.59
CA MET A 78 8.84 0.91 -11.38
C MET A 78 9.02 0.57 -9.91
N ILE A 79 7.99 -0.02 -9.31
CA ILE A 79 7.90 -0.29 -7.88
C ILE A 79 7.49 -1.74 -7.59
N ARG A 80 7.58 -2.10 -6.32
CA ARG A 80 6.92 -3.28 -5.74
C ARG A 80 6.12 -2.82 -4.51
N THR A 81 4.96 -3.45 -4.30
CA THR A 81 4.19 -3.25 -3.06
C THR A 81 4.40 -4.43 -2.15
N PHE A 82 4.72 -4.17 -0.89
CA PHE A 82 4.66 -5.17 0.16
C PHE A 82 3.26 -5.18 0.78
N SER A 83 2.58 -6.31 0.73
CA SER A 83 1.27 -6.49 1.36
C SER A 83 1.44 -7.26 2.66
N TYR A 84 0.79 -6.80 3.73
CA TYR A 84 0.82 -7.42 5.06
C TYR A 84 -0.56 -7.42 5.69
N LEU A 85 -0.96 -8.56 6.26
CA LEU A 85 -2.20 -8.68 7.01
C LEU A 85 -1.94 -8.24 8.45
N MET A 86 -2.69 -7.25 8.94
CA MET A 86 -2.68 -6.89 10.36
C MET A 86 -3.71 -7.74 11.11
N ASP A 87 -3.34 -8.12 12.32
CA ASP A 87 -4.17 -8.89 13.26
C ASP A 87 -5.29 -8.04 13.88
#